data_AF-A0A523EI42-F1
#
_entry.id   AF-A0A523EI42-F1
#
_cell.length_a   1.000
_cell.length_b   1.000
_cell.length_c   1.000
_cell.angle_alpha   90.00
_cell.angle_beta   90.00
_cell.angle_gamma   90.00
#
_symmetry.space_group_name_H-M   'P 1'
#
loop_
_entity.id
_entity.type
_entity.pdbx_description
1 polymer ?
#
loop_
_entity_poly.entity_id
_entity_poly.type
_entity_poly.pdbx_seq_one_letter_code
_entity_poly.pdbx_strand_id
1 'polypeptide(L)'
;MRSDRFRFPRPCSVLGLSLLLVLATACGGSGSGDQGEWTEVHQRLQTIGDHGVTAEDDVPFALDRLENGSASERVVAAWALGAIRHAGAEPKLRETLNDKDANVRSNVLGALLELDPADWVELLARGLADDDPFVKQSTLSRMPDP
;
A
#
# COMPACT_ATOMS: atom_id res chain seq x y z
N MET A 1 9.95 -1.49 16.63
CA MET A 1 8.63 -0.88 16.39
C MET A 1 8.45 -0.76 14.89
N ARG A 2 7.83 -1.75 14.24
CA ARG A 2 7.53 -1.70 12.80
C ARG A 2 6.26 -0.86 12.62
N SER A 3 6.29 0.10 11.70
CA SER A 3 5.28 1.14 11.57
C SER A 3 3.87 0.59 11.34
N ASP A 4 2.99 0.81 12.32
CA ASP A 4 1.53 0.60 12.21
C ASP A 4 0.84 1.53 11.19
N ARG A 5 1.60 2.41 10.51
CA ARG A 5 1.08 3.45 9.62
C ARG A 5 0.48 2.94 8.30
N PHE A 6 0.64 1.66 7.97
CA PHE A 6 0.10 1.07 6.74
C PHE A 6 -0.74 -0.20 6.97
N ARG A 7 -1.12 -0.48 8.22
CA ARG A 7 -2.05 -1.57 8.50
C ARG A 7 -3.46 -1.12 8.12
N PHE A 8 -3.83 -1.34 6.86
CA PHE A 8 -5.19 -1.13 6.40
C PHE A 8 -6.14 -1.97 7.28
N PRO A 9 -7.19 -1.37 7.86
CA PRO A 9 -8.08 -2.08 8.76
C PRO A 9 -8.76 -3.22 7.99
N ARG A 10 -8.48 -4.47 8.38
CA ARG A 10 -9.21 -5.64 7.88
C ARG A 10 -10.67 -5.51 8.35
N PRO A 11 -11.68 -5.58 7.46
CA PRO A 11 -13.03 -5.85 7.95
C PRO A 11 -13.04 -7.23 8.60
N CYS A 12 -13.70 -7.33 9.76
CA CYS A 12 -13.71 -8.49 10.64
C CYS A 12 -13.79 -9.83 9.89
N SER A 13 -12.83 -10.72 10.17
CA SER A 13 -12.89 -12.11 9.74
C SER A 13 -14.10 -12.80 10.38
N VAL A 14 -15.15 -13.09 9.61
CA VAL A 14 -16.09 -14.17 9.95
C VAL A 14 -15.46 -15.49 9.51
N LEU A 15 -14.49 -15.93 10.31
CA LEU A 15 -14.02 -17.32 10.26
C LEU A 15 -15.07 -18.19 10.96
N GLY A 16 -15.75 -19.00 10.15
CA GLY A 16 -16.30 -20.31 10.54
C GLY A 16 -17.45 -20.30 11.55
N LEU A 17 -18.67 -20.52 11.06
CA LEU A 17 -19.62 -21.40 11.76
C LEU A 17 -20.63 -21.97 10.76
N SER A 18 -20.48 -23.27 10.54
CA SER A 18 -21.49 -24.14 9.94
C SER A 18 -22.83 -23.98 10.65
N LEU A 19 -23.90 -23.83 9.86
CA LEU A 19 -25.29 -24.19 10.14
C LEU A 19 -25.86 -23.81 11.53
N LEU A 20 -26.65 -22.73 11.60
CA LEU A 20 -28.04 -22.75 12.10
C LEU A 20 -28.70 -21.37 11.96
N LEU A 21 -29.96 -21.42 11.54
CA LEU A 21 -30.88 -20.32 11.28
C LEU A 21 -31.13 -19.49 12.56
N VAL A 22 -30.82 -18.18 12.56
CA VAL A 22 -31.41 -17.22 13.51
C VAL A 22 -31.87 -15.99 12.75
N LEU A 23 -33.16 -15.71 12.88
CA LEU A 23 -33.89 -14.58 12.30
C LEU A 23 -33.56 -13.26 13.00
N ALA A 24 -33.78 -12.17 12.25
CA ALA A 24 -33.76 -10.74 12.66
C ALA A 24 -32.35 -10.18 12.92
N THR A 25 -31.98 -8.98 12.49
CA THR A 25 -32.77 -7.74 12.46
C THR A 25 -32.11 -6.75 11.50
N ALA A 26 -32.92 -5.98 10.79
CA ALA A 26 -32.50 -4.83 10.02
C ALA A 26 -31.69 -3.83 10.88
N CYS A 27 -30.50 -3.46 10.42
CA CYS A 27 -29.94 -2.15 10.67
C CYS A 27 -29.91 -1.40 9.34
N GLY A 28 -30.88 -0.48 9.20
CA GLY A 28 -30.82 0.58 8.21
C GLY A 28 -29.73 1.57 8.61
N GLY A 29 -28.89 1.93 7.65
CA GLY A 29 -27.87 2.95 7.77
C GLY A 29 -27.41 3.34 6.37
N SER A 30 -28.09 4.34 5.80
CA SER A 30 -27.71 5.00 4.55
C SER A 30 -26.32 5.63 4.66
N GLY A 31 -25.49 5.37 3.65
CA GLY A 31 -24.15 5.93 3.52
C GLY A 31 -23.43 5.25 2.36
N SER A 32 -23.88 5.51 1.14
CA SER A 32 -23.24 5.06 -0.10
C SER A 32 -21.88 5.74 -0.27
N GLY A 33 -20.85 5.10 0.24
CA GLY A 33 -19.47 5.23 -0.23
C GLY A 33 -18.95 3.81 -0.40
N ASP A 34 -18.60 3.47 -1.63
CA ASP A 34 -18.00 2.20 -2.07
C ASP A 34 -17.44 1.36 -0.91
N GLN A 35 -18.23 0.42 -0.40
CA GLN A 35 -17.67 -0.74 0.28
C GLN A 35 -17.11 -1.65 -0.80
N GLY A 36 -16.00 -1.20 -1.37
CA GLY A 36 -15.32 -1.87 -2.48
C GLY A 36 -15.07 -3.32 -2.09
N GLU A 37 -15.44 -4.20 -3.00
CA GLU A 37 -14.95 -5.56 -3.08
C GLU A 37 -13.44 -5.52 -2.82
N TRP A 38 -13.02 -5.90 -1.61
CA TRP A 38 -11.60 -6.11 -1.33
C TRP A 38 -11.19 -7.31 -2.17
N THR A 39 -10.57 -7.01 -3.32
CA THR A 39 -10.28 -8.00 -4.34
C THR A 39 -9.22 -8.97 -3.85
N GLU A 40 -9.23 -10.19 -4.41
CA GLU A 40 -8.20 -11.21 -4.21
C GLU A 40 -6.77 -10.65 -4.41
N VAL A 41 -6.63 -9.68 -5.33
CA VAL A 41 -5.39 -8.93 -5.58
C VAL A 41 -4.91 -8.20 -4.33
N HIS A 42 -5.79 -7.46 -3.65
CA HIS A 42 -5.43 -6.70 -2.46
C HIS A 42 -4.95 -7.64 -1.34
N GLN A 43 -5.67 -8.74 -1.11
CA GLN A 43 -5.29 -9.74 -0.11
C GLN A 43 -3.93 -10.38 -0.44
N ARG A 44 -3.68 -10.67 -1.71
CA ARG A 44 -2.38 -11.21 -2.16
C ARG A 44 -1.25 -10.21 -1.93
N LEU A 45 -1.39 -8.96 -2.35
CA LEU A 45 -0.37 -7.92 -2.12
C LEU A 45 -0.12 -7.67 -0.63
N GLN A 46 -1.18 -7.67 0.20
CA GLN A 46 -1.04 -7.63 1.65
C GLN A 46 -0.21 -8.79 2.18
N THR A 47 -0.50 -10.00 1.71
CA THR A 47 0.20 -11.21 2.15
C THR A 47 1.69 -11.11 1.82
N ILE A 48 2.04 -10.62 0.62
CA ILE A 48 3.43 -10.42 0.18
C ILE A 48 4.15 -9.45 1.13
N GLY A 49 3.56 -8.29 1.44
CA GLY A 49 4.22 -7.33 2.33
C GLY A 49 4.28 -7.79 3.79
N ASP A 50 3.25 -8.46 4.30
CA ASP A 50 3.18 -8.94 5.70
C ASP A 50 4.13 -10.13 5.96
N HIS A 51 4.25 -11.04 5.00
CA HIS A 51 4.94 -12.33 5.18
C HIS A 51 6.19 -12.50 4.32
N GLY A 52 6.47 -11.59 3.40
CA GLY A 52 7.54 -11.74 2.42
C GLY A 52 7.10 -12.51 1.18
N VAL A 53 8.09 -12.85 0.34
CA VAL A 53 7.89 -13.66 -0.87
C VAL A 53 7.57 -15.09 -0.46
N THR A 54 6.39 -15.57 -0.84
CA THR A 54 5.90 -16.93 -0.55
C THR A 54 5.76 -17.80 -1.79
N ALA A 55 5.64 -17.16 -2.95
CA ALA A 55 5.59 -17.78 -4.26
C ALA A 55 6.59 -17.12 -5.23
N GLU A 56 7.05 -17.86 -6.23
CA GLU A 56 8.02 -17.38 -7.22
C GLU A 56 7.48 -16.18 -8.02
N ASP A 57 6.17 -16.10 -8.22
CA ASP A 57 5.50 -15.05 -8.99
C ASP A 57 5.05 -13.85 -8.14
N ASP A 58 5.32 -13.81 -6.83
CA ASP A 58 4.87 -12.71 -5.97
C ASP A 58 5.48 -11.35 -6.35
N VAL A 59 6.79 -11.32 -6.64
CA VAL A 59 7.46 -10.09 -7.09
C VAL A 59 6.97 -9.67 -8.48
N PRO A 60 6.96 -10.54 -9.51
CA PRO A 60 6.35 -10.22 -10.80
C PRO A 60 4.91 -9.73 -10.69
N PHE A 61 4.10 -10.36 -9.83
CA PHE A 61 2.71 -9.97 -9.58
C PHE A 61 2.62 -8.57 -8.98
N ALA A 62 3.41 -8.27 -7.96
CA ALA A 62 3.42 -6.94 -7.34
C ALA A 62 3.92 -5.86 -8.31
N LEU A 63 4.94 -6.14 -9.13
CA LEU A 63 5.41 -5.22 -10.16
C LEU A 63 4.35 -4.93 -11.22
N ASP A 64 3.66 -5.97 -11.70
CA ASP A 64 2.57 -5.78 -12.64
C ASP A 64 1.43 -4.97 -12.03
N ARG A 65 1.06 -5.22 -10.76
CA ARG A 65 0.04 -4.41 -10.08
C ARG A 65 0.47 -2.97 -9.85
N LEU A 66 1.76 -2.71 -9.65
CA LEU A 66 2.31 -1.36 -9.56
C LEU A 66 2.21 -0.61 -10.89
N GLU A 67 2.25 -1.29 -12.03
CA GLU A 67 2.21 -0.68 -13.36
C GLU A 67 0.78 -0.57 -13.91
N ASN A 68 0.04 -1.68 -13.85
CA ASN A 68 -1.24 -1.87 -14.56
C ASN A 68 -2.46 -1.87 -13.63
N GLY A 69 -2.26 -1.85 -12.31
CA GLY A 69 -3.34 -1.87 -11.33
C GLY A 69 -4.12 -0.55 -11.23
N SER A 70 -5.28 -0.62 -10.59
CA SER A 70 -6.01 0.54 -10.08
C SER A 70 -5.16 1.35 -9.09
N ALA A 71 -5.53 2.60 -8.79
CA ALA A 71 -4.78 3.42 -7.84
C ALA A 71 -4.62 2.73 -6.46
N SER A 72 -5.66 2.04 -6.01
CA SER A 72 -5.64 1.25 -4.77
C SER A 72 -4.64 0.09 -4.86
N GLU A 73 -4.64 -0.67 -5.95
CA GLU A 73 -3.70 -1.78 -6.15
C GLU A 73 -2.25 -1.29 -6.25
N ARG A 74 -2.00 -0.17 -6.96
CA ARG A 74 -0.66 0.44 -7.06
C ARG A 74 -0.12 0.88 -5.70
N VAL A 75 -0.96 1.46 -4.85
CA VAL A 75 -0.60 1.82 -3.47
C VAL A 75 -0.11 0.59 -2.70
N VAL A 76 -0.88 -0.50 -2.72
CA VAL A 76 -0.60 -1.70 -1.91
C VAL A 76 0.60 -2.45 -2.49
N ALA A 77 0.74 -2.46 -3.83
CA ALA A 77 1.89 -3.03 -4.50
C ALA A 77 3.19 -2.29 -4.15
N ALA A 78 3.17 -0.95 -4.17
CA ALA A 78 4.32 -0.14 -3.75
C ALA A 78 4.71 -0.45 -2.31
N TRP A 79 3.74 -0.48 -1.39
CA TRP A 79 3.98 -0.84 0.01
C TRP A 79 4.58 -2.26 0.13
N ALA A 80 4.02 -3.25 -0.56
CA ALA A 80 4.48 -4.63 -0.49
C ALA A 80 5.93 -4.76 -0.96
N LEU A 81 6.27 -4.15 -2.10
CA LEU A 81 7.62 -4.15 -2.66
C LEU A 81 8.65 -3.48 -1.74
N GLY A 82 8.28 -2.38 -1.08
CA GLY A 82 9.10 -1.73 -0.06
C GLY A 82 9.27 -2.58 1.20
N ALA A 83 8.18 -3.20 1.68
CA ALA A 83 8.18 -4.05 2.86
C ALA A 83 9.09 -5.28 2.71
N ILE A 84 9.08 -5.92 1.53
CA ILE A 84 9.97 -7.06 1.23
C ILE A 84 11.40 -6.62 0.86
N ARG A 85 11.64 -5.31 0.71
CA ARG A 85 12.94 -4.72 0.35
C ARG A 85 13.57 -5.33 -0.91
N HIS A 86 12.76 -5.55 -1.94
CA HIS A 86 13.24 -6.13 -3.19
C HIS A 86 13.95 -5.09 -4.06
N ALA A 87 15.29 -5.11 -4.10
CA ALA A 87 16.09 -4.15 -4.86
C ALA A 87 15.74 -4.09 -6.37
N GLY A 88 15.30 -5.21 -6.98
CA GLY A 88 14.87 -5.23 -8.38
C GLY A 88 13.62 -4.39 -8.67
N ALA A 89 12.89 -3.94 -7.64
CA ALA A 89 11.72 -3.08 -7.79
C ALA A 89 12.07 -1.59 -7.91
N GLU A 90 13.30 -1.20 -7.58
CA GLU A 90 13.72 0.20 -7.53
C GLU A 90 13.47 0.95 -8.85
N PRO A 91 13.83 0.42 -10.04
CA PRO A 91 13.60 1.15 -11.29
C PRO A 91 12.12 1.44 -11.52
N LYS A 92 11.24 0.45 -11.30
CA LYS A 92 9.80 0.62 -11.49
C LYS A 92 9.21 1.57 -10.44
N LEU A 93 9.64 1.48 -9.18
CA LEU A 93 9.22 2.43 -8.15
C LEU A 93 9.64 3.87 -8.49
N ARG A 94 10.86 4.09 -9.00
CA ARG A 94 11.29 5.43 -9.44
C ARG A 94 10.46 5.97 -10.60
N GLU A 95 10.05 5.12 -11.55
CA GLU A 95 9.11 5.52 -12.61
C GLU A 95 7.76 5.98 -12.01
N THR A 96 7.23 5.24 -11.03
CA THR A 96 5.94 5.51 -10.38
C THR A 96 5.95 6.73 -9.44
N LEU A 97 7.09 7.39 -9.21
CA LEU A 97 7.13 8.70 -8.53
C LEU A 97 6.39 9.81 -9.29
N ASN A 98 6.04 9.57 -10.57
CA ASN A 98 5.26 10.49 -11.40
C ASN A 98 3.79 10.06 -11.55
N ASP A 99 3.31 9.14 -10.72
CA ASP A 99 1.93 8.68 -10.78
C ASP A 99 0.95 9.85 -10.62
N LYS A 100 -0.16 9.81 -11.36
CA LYS A 100 -1.22 10.81 -11.26
C LYS A 100 -1.87 10.86 -9.88
N ASP A 101 -1.88 9.76 -9.14
CA ASP A 101 -2.48 9.64 -7.82
C ASP A 101 -1.46 9.96 -6.71
N ALA A 102 -1.78 10.95 -5.88
CA ALA A 102 -0.91 11.39 -4.78
C ALA A 102 -0.67 10.32 -3.72
N ASN A 103 -1.64 9.43 -3.48
CA ASN A 103 -1.46 8.32 -2.54
C ASN A 103 -0.43 7.32 -3.06
N VAL A 104 -0.46 7.04 -4.38
CA VAL A 104 0.53 6.18 -5.02
C VAL A 104 1.91 6.81 -4.88
N ARG A 105 2.08 8.08 -5.26
CA ARG A 105 3.38 8.79 -5.15
C ARG A 105 3.95 8.76 -3.73
N SER A 106 3.13 9.02 -2.72
CA SER A 106 3.55 8.98 -1.32
C SER A 106 3.98 7.57 -0.86
N ASN A 107 3.24 6.52 -1.25
CA ASN A 107 3.60 5.15 -0.89
C ASN A 107 4.87 4.69 -1.59
N VAL A 108 5.03 5.02 -2.87
CA VAL A 108 6.24 4.75 -3.65
C VAL A 108 7.45 5.44 -3.03
N LEU A 109 7.31 6.70 -2.62
CA LEU A 109 8.36 7.42 -1.91
C LEU A 109 8.76 6.69 -0.63
N GLY A 110 7.79 6.23 0.15
CA GLY A 110 8.06 5.42 1.34
C GLY A 110 8.78 4.11 1.02
N ALA A 111 8.35 3.40 -0.03
CA ALA A 111 8.95 2.15 -0.45
C ALA A 111 10.41 2.32 -0.89
N LEU A 112 10.73 3.39 -1.62
CA LEU A 112 12.10 3.71 -2.03
C LEU A 112 13.00 4.02 -0.83
N LEU A 113 12.50 4.72 0.19
CA LEU A 113 13.26 5.00 1.42
C LEU A 113 13.54 3.73 2.25
N GLU A 114 12.64 2.74 2.20
CA GLU A 114 12.85 1.43 2.83
C GLU A 114 13.85 0.56 2.07
N LEU A 115 13.95 0.74 0.74
CA LEU A 115 14.89 0.03 -0.13
C LEU A 115 16.31 0.59 0.00
N ASP A 116 16.45 1.90 -0.17
CA ASP A 116 17.73 2.59 -0.11
C ASP A 116 17.67 3.87 0.74
N PRO A 117 18.01 3.76 2.03
CA PRO A 117 18.14 4.92 2.90
C PRO A 117 19.28 5.87 2.52
N ALA A 118 20.21 5.50 1.64
CA ALA A 118 21.30 6.40 1.23
C ALA A 118 20.78 7.56 0.37
N ASP A 119 19.74 7.32 -0.41
CA ASP A 119 19.09 8.31 -1.28
C ASP A 119 18.04 9.16 -0.57
N TRP A 120 17.99 9.06 0.76
CA TRP A 120 17.01 9.74 1.61
C TRP A 120 16.90 11.24 1.33
N VAL A 121 18.01 11.92 1.11
CA VAL A 121 18.02 13.38 0.85
C VAL A 121 17.35 13.71 -0.48
N GLU A 122 17.65 12.98 -1.55
CA GLU A 122 17.06 13.21 -2.88
C GLU A 122 15.57 12.93 -2.87
N LEU A 123 15.17 11.80 -2.27
CA LEU A 123 13.79 11.37 -2.17
C LEU A 123 12.96 12.36 -1.32
N LEU A 124 13.48 12.83 -0.18
CA LEU A 124 12.82 13.87 0.60
C LEU A 124 12.69 15.19 -0.19
N ALA A 125 13.75 15.62 -0.87
CA ALA A 125 13.70 16.84 -1.68
C ALA A 125 12.62 16.73 -2.76
N ARG A 126 12.52 15.57 -3.42
CA ARG A 126 11.47 15.27 -4.39
C ARG A 126 10.08 15.33 -3.78
N GLY A 127 9.85 14.67 -2.64
CA GLY A 127 8.54 14.64 -1.98
C GLY A 127 8.08 16.00 -1.44
N LEU A 128 9.01 16.84 -0.96
CA LEU A 128 8.72 18.21 -0.53
C LEU A 128 8.44 19.16 -1.71
N ALA A 129 8.99 18.85 -2.89
CA ALA A 129 8.76 19.58 -4.12
C ALA A 129 7.54 19.10 -4.92
N ASP A 130 6.85 18.03 -4.48
CA ASP A 130 5.61 17.56 -5.11
C ASP A 130 4.54 18.66 -5.11
N ASP A 131 3.61 18.68 -6.07
CA ASP A 131 2.56 19.72 -6.07
C ASP A 131 1.47 19.44 -5.03
N ASP A 132 1.27 18.17 -4.67
CA ASP A 132 0.19 17.75 -3.79
C ASP A 132 0.57 17.94 -2.31
N PRO A 133 -0.23 18.67 -1.52
CA PRO A 133 0.03 18.88 -0.09
C PRO A 133 0.11 17.59 0.72
N PHE A 134 -0.61 16.55 0.33
CA PHE A 134 -0.56 15.25 0.99
C PHE A 134 0.81 14.61 0.86
N VAL A 135 1.41 14.64 -0.34
CA VAL A 135 2.75 14.09 -0.56
C VAL A 135 3.78 14.86 0.27
N LYS A 136 3.70 16.19 0.29
CA LYS A 136 4.57 17.04 1.14
C LYS A 136 4.46 16.67 2.61
N GLN A 137 3.24 16.61 3.15
CA GLN A 137 3.00 16.28 4.56
C GLN A 137 3.48 14.87 4.89
N SER A 138 3.22 13.91 4.01
CA SER A 138 3.67 12.54 4.19
C SER A 138 5.20 12.45 4.18
N THR A 139 5.87 13.25 3.35
CA THR A 139 7.33 13.36 3.28
C THR A 139 7.90 13.92 4.57
N LEU A 140 7.33 15.00 5.11
CA LEU A 140 7.73 15.56 6.41
C LEU A 140 7.62 14.53 7.54
N SER A 141 6.54 13.73 7.55
CA SER A 141 6.32 12.70 8.58
C SER A 141 7.31 11.53 8.56
N ARG A 142 8.16 11.46 7.52
CA ARG A 142 9.22 10.47 7.38
C ARG A 142 10.54 10.98 7.93
N MET A 143 10.74 12.30 8.01
CA MET A 143 11.96 12.90 8.55
C MET A 143 12.22 12.39 9.98
N PRO A 144 13.48 12.06 10.32
CA PRO A 144 13.83 11.77 11.70
C PRO A 144 13.57 13.01 12.56
N ASP A 145 13.07 12.78 13.78
CA ASP A 145 12.93 13.84 14.77
C ASP A 145 14.30 14.50 15.04
N PRO A 146 14.35 15.84 15.21
CA PRO A 146 15.59 16.60 15.38
C PRO A 146 16.34 16.31 16.69
#